data_AF-A0A0F9AWS9-F1
#
_entry.id   AF-A0A0F9AWS9-F1
#
_cell.length_a   1.000
_cell.length_b   1.000
_cell.length_c   1.000
_cell.angle_alpha   90.00
_cell.angle_beta   90.00
_cell.angle_gamma   90.00
#
_symmetry.space_group_name_H-M   'P 1'
#
loop_
_entity.id
_entity.type
_entity.pdbx_description
1 polymer ?
#
loop_
_entity_poly.entity_id
_entity_poly.type
_entity_poly.pdbx_seq_one_letter_code
_entity_poly.pdbx_strand_id
1 'polypeptide(L)'
;YKVGYFDTYLESSRGAKKFHELESEFSQLKPFLTQYSEARKKIPKEFIKHVPCIYGPSGNYLMQRRIVFPIYSQDGKLLNIYGKSIEPDSPSPHVYGGTNICWYNLNSEDLTTSNSLIITEGLFDAFTFLQSGIRNITALCTGRYNYNHFHEQDVSLTLRRSNIVNDFDHLTNLKTIYLCFDNDCSTHKYGSYMAVILARLLVEHHFQVKIFRLPKDKDPNSLFTEGSDNDQKRIQFFQEHFKELLDNAVDFVVEEAHLLLDRLNLSEEDRKRVYRIVENVSYYYNEVHQEEMSI
;
A
#
# COMPACT_ATOMS: atom_id res chain seq x y z
N TYR A 1 -10.17 14.64 2.28
CA TYR A 1 -9.69 13.96 1.06
C TYR A 1 -10.52 14.41 -0.13
N LYS A 2 -9.91 14.88 -1.22
CA LYS A 2 -10.64 15.18 -2.47
C LYS A 2 -10.73 13.87 -3.27
N VAL A 3 -11.89 13.21 -3.22
CA VAL A 3 -12.16 12.01 -4.02
C VAL A 3 -12.78 12.45 -5.34
N GLY A 4 -12.20 12.01 -6.47
CA GLY A 4 -12.72 12.27 -7.80
C GLY A 4 -13.41 11.03 -8.36
N TYR A 5 -14.62 11.18 -8.90
CA TYR A 5 -15.29 10.13 -9.68
C TYR A 5 -15.06 10.40 -11.16
N PHE A 6 -14.43 9.45 -11.87
CA PHE A 6 -14.25 9.53 -13.33
C PHE A 6 -15.24 8.58 -14.00
N ASP A 7 -16.31 9.17 -14.53
CA ASP A 7 -17.29 8.43 -15.32
C ASP A 7 -17.33 8.96 -16.75
N THR A 8 -17.06 8.06 -17.69
CA THR A 8 -17.18 8.31 -19.12
C THR A 8 -18.32 7.48 -19.73
N TYR A 9 -19.30 7.03 -18.94
CA TYR A 9 -20.45 6.20 -19.37
C TYR A 9 -21.33 6.78 -20.49
N LEU A 10 -21.15 8.05 -20.87
CA LEU A 10 -22.07 8.76 -21.78
C LEU A 10 -22.01 8.34 -23.25
N GLU A 11 -21.08 7.48 -23.67
CA GLU A 11 -20.88 7.18 -25.10
C GLU A 11 -21.44 5.81 -25.56
N SER A 12 -21.99 4.96 -24.68
CA SER A 12 -22.63 3.69 -25.09
C SER A 12 -24.14 3.69 -24.86
N SER A 13 -24.91 3.27 -25.86
CA SER A 13 -26.39 3.21 -25.83
C SER A 13 -26.98 2.31 -24.74
N ARG A 14 -26.17 1.39 -24.17
CA ARG A 14 -26.53 0.58 -23.00
C ARG A 14 -26.28 1.31 -21.67
N GLY A 15 -25.37 2.28 -21.64
CA GLY A 15 -25.02 3.01 -20.42
C GLY A 15 -26.01 4.09 -20.01
N ALA A 16 -26.65 4.73 -20.98
CA ALA A 16 -27.68 5.75 -20.73
C ALA A 16 -28.90 5.21 -19.95
N LYS A 17 -29.23 3.92 -20.10
CA LYS A 17 -30.41 3.32 -19.47
C LYS A 17 -30.21 3.06 -17.97
N LYS A 18 -29.00 2.62 -17.57
CA LYS A 18 -28.64 2.35 -16.17
C LYS A 18 -28.29 3.62 -15.39
N PHE A 19 -27.84 4.67 -16.10
CA PHE A 19 -27.58 5.98 -15.52
C PHE A 19 -28.87 6.67 -15.02
N HIS A 20 -29.98 6.54 -15.75
CA HIS A 20 -31.28 7.05 -15.30
C HIS A 20 -31.79 6.39 -14.01
N GLU A 21 -31.40 5.14 -13.75
CA GLU A 21 -31.76 4.42 -12.52
C GLU A 21 -30.92 4.88 -11.30
N LEU A 22 -29.67 5.32 -11.53
CA LEU A 22 -28.75 5.82 -10.49
C LEU A 22 -28.76 7.35 -10.32
N GLU A 23 -29.48 8.08 -11.19
CA GLU A 23 -29.51 9.55 -11.23
C GLU A 23 -30.12 10.17 -9.96
N SER A 24 -30.97 9.44 -9.25
CA SER A 24 -31.55 9.86 -7.97
C SER A 24 -30.52 9.84 -6.84
N GLU A 25 -29.56 8.92 -6.86
CA GLU A 25 -28.55 8.71 -5.81
C GLU A 25 -27.36 9.67 -5.93
N PHE A 26 -27.04 10.14 -7.14
CA PHE A 26 -25.86 10.98 -7.41
C PHE A 26 -26.16 12.43 -7.83
N SER A 27 -27.38 12.91 -7.56
CA SER A 27 -27.83 14.27 -7.90
C SER A 27 -26.87 15.39 -7.45
N GLN A 28 -26.12 15.18 -6.36
CA GLN A 28 -25.15 16.13 -5.82
C GLN A 28 -23.84 16.24 -6.64
N LEU A 29 -23.53 15.26 -7.49
CA LEU A 29 -22.31 15.24 -8.32
C LEU A 29 -22.51 15.85 -9.73
N LYS A 30 -23.76 16.11 -10.12
CA LYS A 30 -24.14 16.64 -11.46
C LYS A 30 -23.39 17.91 -11.89
N PRO A 31 -23.14 18.90 -11.00
CA PRO A 31 -22.37 20.09 -11.36
C PRO A 31 -20.91 19.78 -11.74
N PHE A 32 -20.29 18.81 -11.05
CA PHE A 32 -18.88 18.42 -11.29
C PHE A 32 -18.72 17.67 -12.62
N LEU A 33 -19.67 16.80 -12.97
CA LEU A 33 -19.67 16.06 -14.24
C LEU A 33 -19.87 16.97 -15.45
N THR A 34 -20.70 18.02 -15.31
CA THR A 34 -20.99 18.97 -16.39
C THR A 34 -19.81 19.91 -16.66
N GLN A 35 -19.07 20.33 -15.63
CA GLN A 35 -17.82 21.08 -15.81
C GLN A 35 -16.74 20.24 -16.52
N TYR A 36 -16.70 18.94 -16.26
CA TYR A 36 -15.71 18.04 -16.85
C TYR A 36 -15.90 17.85 -18.37
N SER A 37 -17.15 17.74 -18.83
CA SER A 37 -17.46 17.57 -20.27
C SER A 37 -17.12 18.80 -21.11
N GLU A 38 -17.29 20.00 -20.56
CA GLU A 38 -16.94 21.26 -21.22
C GLU A 38 -15.43 21.55 -21.18
N ALA A 39 -14.73 21.19 -20.10
CA ALA A 39 -13.27 21.26 -20.02
C ALA A 39 -12.59 20.35 -21.06
N ARG A 40 -13.17 19.18 -21.36
CA ARG A 40 -12.68 18.21 -22.36
C ARG A 40 -12.55 18.80 -23.76
N LYS A 41 -13.41 19.74 -24.15
CA LYS A 41 -13.36 20.40 -25.47
C LYS A 41 -12.14 21.30 -25.66
N LYS A 42 -11.45 21.67 -24.57
CA LYS A 42 -10.34 22.63 -24.58
C LYS A 42 -8.96 21.99 -24.39
N ILE A 43 -8.87 20.69 -24.11
CA ILE A 43 -7.58 20.02 -23.90
C ILE A 43 -7.06 19.49 -25.25
N PRO A 44 -5.92 19.99 -25.76
CA PRO A 44 -5.36 19.51 -27.01
C PRO A 44 -5.06 18.00 -26.97
N LYS A 45 -5.37 17.28 -28.05
CA LYS A 45 -5.09 15.83 -28.16
C LYS A 45 -3.61 15.47 -27.96
N GLU A 46 -2.70 16.39 -28.28
CA GLU A 46 -1.27 16.22 -28.02
C GLU A 46 -0.94 16.28 -26.52
N PHE A 47 -1.65 17.11 -25.74
CA PHE A 47 -1.48 17.18 -24.29
C PHE A 47 -1.90 15.86 -23.63
N ILE A 48 -2.97 15.25 -24.14
CA ILE A 48 -3.52 13.97 -23.68
C ILE A 48 -2.52 12.80 -23.83
N LYS A 49 -1.71 12.77 -24.91
CA LYS A 49 -0.69 11.73 -25.11
C LYS A 49 0.43 11.77 -24.07
N HIS A 50 0.64 12.92 -23.43
CA HIS A 50 1.66 13.13 -22.41
C HIS A 50 1.13 12.95 -20.98
N VAL A 51 -0.14 12.56 -20.81
CA VAL A 51 -0.71 12.21 -19.51
C VAL A 51 -0.88 10.68 -19.43
N PRO A 52 0.21 9.92 -19.13
CA PRO A 52 0.19 8.46 -19.10
C PRO A 52 -0.80 7.88 -18.08
N CYS A 53 -1.32 8.69 -17.16
CA CYS A 53 -2.27 8.26 -16.14
C CYS A 53 -3.72 8.14 -16.59
N ILE A 54 -4.06 8.61 -17.81
CA ILE A 54 -5.45 8.60 -18.30
C ILE A 54 -5.65 7.57 -19.41
N TYR A 55 -4.63 7.28 -20.23
CA TYR A 55 -4.74 6.41 -21.41
C TYR A 55 -3.73 5.27 -21.38
N GLY A 56 -4.21 4.06 -21.68
CA GLY A 56 -3.37 2.86 -21.80
C GLY A 56 -2.68 2.78 -23.15
N PRO A 57 -1.77 1.81 -23.35
CA PRO A 57 -1.02 1.62 -24.60
C PRO A 57 -1.91 1.45 -25.84
N SER A 58 -3.13 0.95 -25.66
CA SER A 58 -4.14 0.77 -26.71
C SER A 58 -5.06 1.98 -26.92
N GLY A 59 -4.83 3.10 -26.22
CA GLY A 59 -5.69 4.30 -26.28
C GLY A 59 -6.97 4.22 -25.46
N ASN A 60 -7.16 3.15 -24.66
CA ASN A 60 -8.29 3.01 -23.75
C ASN A 60 -8.10 3.83 -22.47
N TYR A 61 -9.17 4.36 -21.89
CA TYR A 61 -9.12 5.06 -20.60
C TYR A 61 -8.75 4.11 -19.47
N LEU A 62 -7.59 4.31 -18.83
CA LEU A 62 -7.13 3.46 -17.71
C LEU A 62 -8.02 3.58 -16.48
N MET A 63 -8.58 4.78 -16.27
CA MET A 63 -9.33 5.16 -15.06
C MET A 63 -10.85 5.03 -15.21
N GLN A 64 -11.35 4.51 -16.33
CA GLN A 64 -12.78 4.35 -16.56
C GLN A 64 -13.38 3.28 -15.64
N ARG A 65 -14.55 3.58 -15.04
CA ARG A 65 -15.26 2.71 -14.07
C ARG A 65 -14.41 2.40 -12.85
N ARG A 66 -13.77 3.44 -12.32
CA ARG A 66 -12.93 3.34 -11.12
C ARG A 66 -13.20 4.47 -10.15
N ILE A 67 -13.04 4.17 -8.86
CA ILE A 67 -12.85 5.19 -7.84
C ILE A 67 -11.39 5.65 -7.96
N VAL A 68 -11.18 6.95 -8.13
CA VAL A 68 -9.87 7.51 -8.46
C VAL A 68 -9.34 8.35 -7.31
N PHE A 69 -8.13 8.02 -6.87
CA PHE A 69 -7.40 8.72 -5.81
C PHE A 69 -6.13 9.35 -6.39
N PRO A 70 -6.02 10.68 -6.41
CA PRO A 70 -4.75 11.32 -6.73
C PRO A 70 -3.78 11.19 -5.55
N ILE A 71 -2.52 10.89 -5.86
CA ILE A 71 -1.41 10.79 -4.90
C ILE A 71 -0.48 11.95 -5.17
N TYR A 72 -0.25 12.78 -4.16
CA TYR A 72 0.55 13.99 -4.24
C TYR A 72 1.82 13.86 -3.42
N SER A 73 2.88 14.55 -3.84
CA SER A 73 4.08 14.81 -3.04
C SER A 73 3.83 15.91 -2.01
N GLN A 74 4.84 16.13 -1.16
CA GLN A 74 4.93 17.23 -0.19
C GLN A 74 4.56 18.59 -0.76
N ASP A 75 5.14 18.92 -1.91
CA ASP A 75 5.00 20.21 -2.58
C ASP A 75 3.67 20.33 -3.37
N GLY A 76 2.76 19.36 -3.22
CA GLY A 76 1.46 19.35 -3.88
C GLY A 76 1.50 18.93 -5.35
N LYS A 77 2.65 18.45 -5.85
CA LYS A 77 2.77 17.90 -7.19
C LYS A 77 2.11 16.53 -7.26
N LEU A 78 1.33 16.29 -8.32
CA LEU A 78 0.72 14.99 -8.57
C LEU A 78 1.82 13.97 -8.93
N LEU A 79 2.04 12.99 -8.06
CA LEU A 79 3.00 11.89 -8.27
C LEU A 79 2.36 10.74 -9.03
N ASN A 80 1.15 10.36 -8.61
CA ASN A 80 0.47 9.20 -9.13
C ASN A 80 -1.05 9.36 -9.08
N ILE A 81 -1.75 8.50 -9.80
CA ILE A 81 -3.20 8.35 -9.72
C ILE A 81 -3.47 6.87 -9.54
N TYR A 82 -4.15 6.53 -8.46
CA TYR A 82 -4.63 5.19 -8.20
C TYR A 82 -6.11 5.07 -8.60
N GLY A 83 -6.48 3.94 -9.20
CA GLY A 83 -7.83 3.63 -9.62
C GLY A 83 -8.26 2.23 -9.17
N LYS A 84 -9.25 2.17 -8.27
CA LYS A 84 -9.92 0.92 -7.88
C LYS A 84 -11.14 0.68 -8.75
N SER A 85 -11.21 -0.48 -9.41
CA SER A 85 -12.37 -0.90 -10.20
C SER A 85 -13.63 -0.94 -9.35
N ILE A 86 -14.74 -0.45 -9.90
CA ILE A 86 -16.09 -0.69 -9.34
C ILE A 86 -16.74 -1.95 -9.92
N GLU A 87 -16.13 -2.53 -10.95
CA GLU A 87 -16.57 -3.78 -11.54
C GLU A 87 -15.96 -4.97 -10.80
N PRO A 88 -16.77 -5.92 -10.29
CA PRO A 88 -16.31 -7.10 -9.57
C PRO A 88 -15.36 -7.97 -10.40
N ASP A 89 -15.67 -8.16 -11.69
CA ASP A 89 -14.95 -9.07 -12.58
C ASP A 89 -13.86 -8.36 -13.41
N SER A 90 -13.38 -7.21 -12.93
CA SER A 90 -12.37 -6.45 -13.66
C SER A 90 -11.05 -7.21 -13.72
N PRO A 91 -10.44 -7.41 -14.91
CA PRO A 91 -9.14 -8.06 -15.04
C PRO A 91 -7.99 -7.22 -14.47
N SER A 92 -8.28 -6.00 -14.01
CA SER A 92 -7.34 -5.17 -13.27
C SER A 92 -8.12 -4.47 -12.16
N PRO A 93 -8.29 -5.09 -11.00
CA PRO A 93 -9.04 -4.47 -9.89
C PRO A 93 -8.37 -3.18 -9.42
N HIS A 94 -7.04 -3.07 -9.58
CA HIS A 94 -6.24 -1.90 -9.20
C HIS A 94 -5.40 -1.44 -10.41
N VAL A 95 -5.32 -0.12 -10.62
CA VAL A 95 -4.50 0.50 -11.67
C VAL A 95 -3.83 1.74 -11.11
N TYR A 96 -2.57 1.94 -11.48
CA TYR A 96 -1.83 3.16 -11.20
C TYR A 96 -1.43 3.81 -12.52
N GLY A 97 -1.46 5.15 -12.57
CA GLY A 97 -1.26 5.91 -13.80
C GLY A 97 0.04 6.73 -13.88
N GLY A 98 0.72 6.93 -12.76
CA GLY A 98 1.91 7.78 -12.63
C GLY A 98 3.20 6.99 -12.42
N THR A 99 4.04 7.44 -11.50
CA THR A 99 5.34 6.80 -11.25
C THR A 99 5.19 5.35 -10.80
N ASN A 100 6.24 4.57 -11.08
CA ASN A 100 6.30 3.15 -10.77
C ASN A 100 6.29 2.85 -9.27
N ILE A 101 6.78 3.78 -8.44
CA ILE A 101 6.72 3.72 -6.99
C ILE A 101 6.48 5.15 -6.46
N CYS A 102 5.65 5.28 -5.43
CA CYS A 102 5.48 6.51 -4.66
C CYS A 102 4.92 6.23 -3.26
N TRP A 103 5.11 7.17 -2.34
CA TRP A 103 4.53 7.11 -1.00
C TRP A 103 3.21 7.84 -0.91
N TYR A 104 2.27 7.27 -0.17
CA TYR A 104 1.09 7.98 0.30
C TYR A 104 1.28 8.43 1.75
N ASN A 105 0.96 9.69 2.07
CA ASN A 105 0.91 10.21 3.45
C ASN A 105 2.27 10.33 4.19
N LEU A 106 3.40 10.42 3.48
CA LEU A 106 4.74 10.48 4.08
C LEU A 106 5.06 11.74 4.93
N ASN A 107 4.14 12.71 4.95
CA ASN A 107 4.41 14.06 5.44
C ASN A 107 3.31 14.57 6.36
N SER A 108 2.51 13.65 6.89
CA SER A 108 1.60 14.04 7.96
C SER A 108 2.43 14.46 9.18
N GLU A 109 1.92 15.46 9.90
CA GLU A 109 2.45 15.86 11.19
C GLU A 109 2.56 14.64 12.14
N ASP A 110 1.61 13.71 12.03
CA ASP A 110 1.61 12.43 12.73
C ASP A 110 2.88 11.60 12.48
N LEU A 111 3.43 11.57 11.26
CA LEU A 111 4.68 10.84 10.99
C LEU A 111 5.90 11.56 11.59
N THR A 112 5.95 12.89 11.48
CA THR A 112 7.11 13.68 11.94
C THR A 112 7.30 13.64 13.46
N THR A 113 6.20 13.46 14.19
CA THR A 113 6.19 13.41 15.67
C THR A 113 6.28 11.99 16.20
N SER A 114 6.03 10.98 15.36
CA SER A 114 6.06 9.57 15.76
C SER A 114 7.49 9.02 15.78
N ASN A 115 7.75 8.12 16.73
CA ASN A 115 8.98 7.33 16.76
C ASN A 115 8.90 6.05 15.91
N SER A 116 7.72 5.78 15.35
CA SER A 116 7.44 4.58 14.57
C SER A 116 6.60 4.88 13.34
N LEU A 117 6.77 4.09 12.29
CA LEU A 117 6.04 4.20 11.04
C LEU A 117 5.50 2.83 10.65
N ILE A 118 4.25 2.76 10.24
CA ILE A 118 3.66 1.59 9.60
C ILE A 118 3.69 1.81 8.09
N ILE A 119 4.09 0.79 7.35
CA ILE A 119 4.07 0.77 5.88
C ILE A 119 3.17 -0.36 5.42
N THR A 120 2.15 -0.03 4.63
CA THR A 120 1.30 -1.01 3.95
C THR A 120 1.60 -1.10 2.46
N GLU A 121 1.20 -2.20 1.83
CA GLU A 121 1.28 -2.37 0.38
C GLU A 121 0.24 -1.52 -0.37
N GLY A 122 -1.01 -1.54 0.10
CA GLY A 122 -2.11 -0.86 -0.56
C GLY A 122 -2.52 0.47 0.07
N LEU A 123 -3.08 1.35 -0.76
CA LEU A 123 -3.71 2.60 -0.32
C LEU A 123 -4.93 2.34 0.59
N PHE A 124 -5.70 1.27 0.31
CA PHE A 124 -6.88 0.94 1.09
C PHE A 124 -6.52 0.40 2.47
N ASP A 125 -5.38 -0.29 2.60
CA ASP A 125 -4.86 -0.73 3.89
C ASP A 125 -4.48 0.48 4.75
N ALA A 126 -3.81 1.47 4.18
CA ALA A 126 -3.54 2.71 4.89
C ALA A 126 -4.83 3.43 5.31
N PHE A 127 -5.88 3.44 4.47
CA PHE A 127 -7.17 4.00 4.85
C PHE A 127 -7.80 3.28 6.03
N THR A 128 -7.66 1.95 6.12
CA THR A 128 -8.12 1.16 7.26
C THR A 128 -7.48 1.62 8.57
N PHE A 129 -6.15 1.82 8.59
CA PHE A 129 -5.45 2.36 9.75
C PHE A 129 -5.95 3.77 10.11
N LEU A 130 -6.04 4.65 9.11
CA LEU A 130 -6.50 6.03 9.30
C LEU A 130 -7.95 6.11 9.81
N GLN A 131 -8.83 5.24 9.32
CA GLN A 131 -10.22 5.14 9.78
C GLN A 131 -10.29 4.63 11.22
N SER A 132 -9.33 3.79 11.62
CA SER A 132 -9.20 3.26 12.97
C SER A 132 -8.46 4.20 13.94
N GLY A 133 -8.11 5.41 13.50
CA GLY A 133 -7.42 6.42 14.32
C GLY A 133 -5.90 6.22 14.44
N ILE A 134 -5.32 5.26 13.72
CA ILE A 134 -3.88 5.02 13.67
C ILE A 134 -3.32 5.88 12.54
N ARG A 135 -2.47 6.83 12.91
CA ARG A 135 -2.05 7.93 12.01
C ARG A 135 -0.60 7.85 11.54
N ASN A 136 0.23 7.08 12.24
CA ASN A 136 1.63 6.86 11.90
C ASN A 136 1.79 5.85 10.74
N ILE A 137 1.09 6.08 9.63
CA ILE A 137 0.93 5.15 8.51
C ILE A 137 1.23 5.81 7.16
N THR A 138 1.94 5.06 6.30
CA THR A 138 2.14 5.35 4.87
C THR A 138 1.79 4.11 4.04
N ALA A 139 1.55 4.28 2.74
CA ALA A 139 1.42 3.17 1.80
C ALA A 139 2.47 3.25 0.69
N LEU A 140 3.10 2.12 0.40
CA LEU A 140 4.00 1.95 -0.73
C LEU A 140 3.19 1.70 -2.01
N CYS A 141 2.83 2.78 -2.71
CA CYS A 141 2.05 2.69 -3.94
C CYS A 141 2.94 2.26 -5.11
N THR A 142 3.01 0.95 -5.38
CA THR A 142 3.71 0.41 -6.54
C THR A 142 2.78 0.35 -7.75
N GLY A 143 3.12 1.09 -8.80
CA GLY A 143 2.31 1.18 -10.00
C GLY A 143 2.54 0.01 -10.95
N ARG A 144 1.43 -0.58 -11.46
CA ARG A 144 1.32 -1.57 -12.55
C ARG A 144 2.65 -2.17 -13.02
N TYR A 145 3.23 -3.02 -12.19
CA TYR A 145 4.07 -4.09 -12.67
C TYR A 145 3.22 -5.35 -12.62
N ASN A 146 3.05 -6.01 -13.76
CA ASN A 146 2.48 -7.35 -13.79
C ASN A 146 3.40 -8.24 -12.94
N TYR A 147 3.01 -8.43 -11.68
CA TYR A 147 3.77 -9.14 -10.65
C TYR A 147 4.21 -10.55 -11.09
N ASN A 148 3.54 -11.12 -12.10
CA ASN A 148 3.84 -12.43 -12.71
C ASN A 148 5.25 -12.56 -13.35
N HIS A 149 6.05 -11.49 -13.49
CA HIS A 149 7.38 -11.57 -14.15
C HIS A 149 8.52 -10.86 -13.39
N PHE A 150 8.33 -10.44 -12.14
CA PHE A 150 9.40 -9.77 -11.40
C PHE A 150 10.34 -10.77 -10.71
N HIS A 151 11.63 -10.67 -11.03
CA HIS A 151 12.68 -11.24 -10.21
C HIS A 151 12.98 -10.28 -9.05
N GLU A 152 13.31 -10.81 -7.86
CA GLU A 152 13.71 -10.07 -6.64
C GLU A 152 14.69 -8.91 -6.93
N GLN A 153 15.57 -9.10 -7.91
CA GLN A 153 16.56 -8.12 -8.35
C GLN A 153 15.92 -6.85 -8.94
N ASP A 154 14.84 -6.95 -9.70
CA ASP A 154 14.20 -5.80 -10.35
C ASP A 154 13.49 -4.91 -9.33
N VAL A 155 12.87 -5.51 -8.30
CA VAL A 155 12.27 -4.79 -7.18
C VAL A 155 13.37 -4.06 -6.41
N SER A 156 14.43 -4.77 -6.02
CA SER A 156 15.53 -4.19 -5.25
C SER A 156 16.19 -3.03 -6.00
N LEU A 157 16.44 -3.19 -7.30
CA LEU A 157 17.00 -2.13 -8.14
C LEU A 157 16.04 -0.95 -8.25
N THR A 158 14.74 -1.17 -8.38
CA THR A 158 13.76 -0.08 -8.47
C THR A 158 13.71 0.69 -7.16
N LEU A 159 13.62 0.01 -6.02
CA LEU A 159 13.61 0.65 -4.69
C LEU A 159 14.88 1.44 -4.41
N ARG A 160 16.07 0.85 -4.72
CA ARG A 160 17.37 1.54 -4.59
C ARG A 160 17.46 2.76 -5.51
N ARG A 161 16.99 2.67 -6.75
CA ARG A 161 17.00 3.80 -7.71
C ARG A 161 16.01 4.89 -7.35
N SER A 162 14.92 4.57 -6.67
CA SER A 162 13.94 5.57 -6.23
C SER A 162 14.42 6.42 -5.06
N ASN A 163 15.60 6.15 -4.47
CA ASN A 163 16.08 6.81 -3.25
C ASN A 163 15.01 6.86 -2.15
N ILE A 164 14.18 5.82 -2.11
CA ILE A 164 12.93 5.80 -1.37
C ILE A 164 13.12 5.93 0.15
N VAL A 165 14.33 5.59 0.61
CA VAL A 165 14.74 5.68 2.00
C VAL A 165 15.10 7.12 2.39
N ASN A 166 15.64 7.92 1.45
CA ASN A 166 15.92 9.34 1.69
C ASN A 166 14.63 10.14 1.88
N ASP A 167 13.51 9.62 1.37
CA ASP A 167 12.21 10.21 1.65
C ASP A 167 11.83 10.10 3.15
N PHE A 168 12.60 9.37 3.98
CA PHE A 168 12.43 9.35 5.43
C PHE A 168 13.40 10.28 6.18
N ASP A 169 14.32 10.97 5.50
CA ASP A 169 15.35 11.80 6.16
C ASP A 169 14.73 12.93 7.02
N HIS A 170 13.55 13.43 6.65
CA HIS A 170 12.83 14.44 7.43
C HIS A 170 12.11 13.86 8.65
N LEU A 171 11.99 12.54 8.77
CA LEU A 171 11.39 11.85 9.92
C LEU A 171 12.45 11.60 10.98
N THR A 172 13.02 12.66 11.55
CA THR A 172 14.21 12.60 12.42
C THR A 172 14.02 11.79 13.70
N ASN A 173 12.77 11.56 14.13
CA ASN A 173 12.45 10.77 15.33
C ASN A 173 12.17 9.30 15.02
N LEU A 174 12.07 8.92 13.74
CA LEU A 174 11.68 7.59 13.32
C LEU A 174 12.78 6.58 13.65
N LYS A 175 12.47 5.64 14.55
CA LYS A 175 13.37 4.56 14.97
C LYS A 175 12.92 3.21 14.43
N THR A 176 11.62 2.94 14.50
CA THR A 176 11.04 1.63 14.19
C THR A 176 10.07 1.70 13.02
N ILE A 177 10.27 0.85 12.02
CA ILE A 177 9.36 0.70 10.90
C ILE A 177 8.68 -0.66 10.98
N TYR A 178 7.35 -0.66 10.95
CA TYR A 178 6.51 -1.83 10.90
C TYR A 178 6.03 -2.05 9.46
N LEU A 179 6.34 -3.20 8.87
CA LEU A 179 5.83 -3.59 7.56
C LEU A 179 4.58 -4.45 7.73
N CYS A 180 3.46 -3.98 7.19
CA CYS A 180 2.15 -4.63 7.22
C CYS A 180 1.71 -4.94 5.79
N PHE A 181 2.30 -5.98 5.22
CA PHE A 181 2.04 -6.40 3.84
C PHE A 181 1.14 -7.63 3.85
N ASP A 182 0.49 -7.88 2.72
CA ASP A 182 -0.47 -8.96 2.55
C ASP A 182 0.17 -10.32 2.88
N ASN A 183 -0.59 -11.19 3.56
CA ASN A 183 -0.19 -12.56 3.85
C ASN A 183 -0.89 -13.54 2.90
N ASP A 184 -0.73 -13.33 1.61
CA ASP A 184 -1.34 -14.09 0.53
C ASP A 184 -0.61 -15.41 0.26
N CYS A 185 -1.33 -16.54 0.43
CA CYS A 185 -0.77 -17.89 0.26
C CYS A 185 -0.96 -18.45 -1.17
N SER A 186 -1.68 -17.75 -2.04
CA SER A 186 -2.01 -18.23 -3.38
C SER A 186 -0.88 -17.97 -4.37
N THR A 187 0.02 -18.95 -4.57
CA THR A 187 1.05 -19.02 -5.63
C THR A 187 2.04 -17.84 -5.76
N HIS A 188 1.85 -16.77 -4.99
CA HIS A 188 2.44 -15.47 -5.19
C HIS A 188 2.64 -14.83 -3.80
N LYS A 189 3.68 -15.26 -3.06
CA LYS A 189 4.05 -14.66 -1.74
C LYS A 189 4.62 -13.24 -1.89
N TYR A 190 4.07 -12.43 -2.80
CA TYR A 190 4.69 -11.17 -3.22
C TYR A 190 4.69 -10.14 -2.08
N GLY A 191 3.60 -10.02 -1.31
CA GLY A 191 3.54 -9.12 -0.16
C GLY A 191 4.69 -9.41 0.82
N SER A 192 4.85 -10.67 1.21
CA SER A 192 5.94 -11.10 2.10
C SER A 192 7.33 -10.89 1.48
N TYR A 193 7.51 -11.14 0.18
CA TYR A 193 8.80 -10.89 -0.49
C TYR A 193 9.15 -9.40 -0.59
N MET A 194 8.18 -8.57 -0.96
CA MET A 194 8.33 -7.12 -1.00
C MET A 194 8.67 -6.56 0.38
N ALA A 195 8.01 -7.06 1.43
CA ALA A 195 8.31 -6.71 2.80
C ALA A 195 9.77 -7.02 3.16
N VAL A 196 10.29 -8.20 2.81
CA VAL A 196 11.70 -8.54 3.09
C VAL A 196 12.68 -7.68 2.27
N ILE A 197 12.42 -7.46 0.99
CA ILE A 197 13.32 -6.63 0.16
C ILE A 197 13.36 -5.20 0.70
N LEU A 198 12.20 -4.63 1.04
CA LEU A 198 12.12 -3.31 1.65
C LEU A 198 12.80 -3.29 3.03
N ALA A 199 12.57 -4.31 3.86
CA ALA A 199 13.18 -4.42 5.18
C ALA A 199 14.70 -4.40 5.11
N ARG A 200 15.31 -5.17 4.19
CA ARG A 200 16.76 -5.15 3.98
C ARG A 200 17.28 -3.75 3.66
N LEU A 201 16.59 -3.02 2.78
CA LEU A 201 16.97 -1.64 2.43
C LEU A 201 16.84 -0.69 3.61
N LEU A 202 15.78 -0.81 4.40
CA LEU A 202 15.58 0.03 5.59
C LEU A 202 16.64 -0.25 6.67
N VAL A 203 17.02 -1.52 6.86
CA VAL A 203 18.05 -1.93 7.83
C VAL A 203 19.44 -1.47 7.39
N GLU A 204 19.75 -1.52 6.08
CA GLU A 204 20.97 -0.93 5.53
C GLU A 204 21.11 0.58 5.84
N HIS A 205 19.99 1.25 6.09
CA HIS A 205 19.90 2.65 6.49
C HIS A 205 19.61 2.83 7.99
N HIS A 206 19.92 1.82 8.81
CA HIS A 206 19.87 1.86 10.27
C HIS A 206 18.48 2.01 10.89
N PHE A 207 17.40 1.69 10.16
CA PHE A 207 16.08 1.56 10.77
C PHE A 207 15.91 0.20 11.45
N GLN A 208 15.27 0.19 12.62
CA GLN A 208 14.77 -1.06 13.19
C GLN A 208 13.50 -1.47 12.43
N VAL A 209 13.50 -2.66 11.83
CA VAL A 209 12.36 -3.13 11.04
C VAL A 209 11.67 -4.32 11.70
N LYS A 210 10.36 -4.21 11.86
CA LYS A 210 9.49 -5.28 12.34
C LYS A 210 8.43 -5.61 11.30
N ILE A 211 7.99 -6.86 11.28
CA ILE A 211 6.97 -7.37 10.34
C ILE A 211 5.73 -7.75 11.13
N PHE A 212 4.56 -7.26 10.69
CA PHE A 212 3.28 -7.75 11.18
C PHE A 212 2.90 -9.02 10.44
N ARG A 213 2.61 -10.08 11.19
CA ARG A 213 2.08 -11.33 10.66
C ARG A 213 0.56 -11.29 10.67
N LEU A 214 -0.02 -10.91 9.55
CA LEU A 214 -1.46 -10.99 9.36
C LEU A 214 -1.92 -12.45 9.33
N PRO A 215 -3.20 -12.74 9.65
CA PRO A 215 -3.74 -14.08 9.43
C PRO A 215 -3.61 -14.50 7.96
N LYS A 216 -3.65 -15.81 7.73
CA LYS A 216 -3.50 -16.39 6.39
C LYS A 216 -4.53 -15.80 5.42
N ASP A 217 -4.07 -15.42 4.23
CA ASP A 217 -4.89 -14.85 3.14
C ASP A 217 -5.63 -13.56 3.55
N LYS A 218 -5.01 -12.77 4.44
CA LYS A 218 -5.51 -11.46 4.87
C LYS A 218 -4.55 -10.34 4.51
N ASP A 219 -5.17 -9.20 4.27
CA ASP A 219 -4.62 -7.86 4.23
C ASP A 219 -5.30 -7.03 5.35
N PRO A 220 -4.78 -5.83 5.70
CA PRO A 220 -5.38 -5.01 6.74
C PRO A 220 -6.84 -4.64 6.44
N ASN A 221 -7.18 -4.32 5.20
CA ASN A 221 -8.54 -3.96 4.80
C ASN A 221 -9.50 -5.16 4.88
N SER A 222 -9.12 -6.36 4.44
CA SER A 222 -9.96 -7.55 4.56
C SER A 222 -10.16 -7.92 6.03
N LEU A 223 -9.12 -7.86 6.86
CA LEU A 223 -9.24 -8.05 8.31
C LEU A 223 -10.23 -7.05 8.96
N PHE A 224 -10.14 -5.78 8.59
CA PHE A 224 -11.08 -4.75 9.07
C PHE A 224 -12.53 -5.03 8.66
N THR A 225 -12.75 -5.48 7.43
CA THR A 225 -14.11 -5.75 6.93
C THR A 225 -14.79 -6.95 7.61
N GLU A 226 -14.04 -7.85 8.24
CA GLU A 226 -14.60 -9.00 8.97
C GLU A 226 -15.22 -8.65 10.33
N GLY A 227 -14.83 -7.51 10.91
CA GLY A 227 -15.20 -7.19 12.29
C GLY A 227 -16.70 -6.94 12.53
N SER A 228 -17.42 -6.38 11.55
CA SER A 228 -18.87 -6.10 11.60
C SER A 228 -19.38 -5.38 10.34
N ASP A 229 -20.69 -5.35 10.12
CA ASP A 229 -21.32 -4.36 9.22
C ASP A 229 -21.42 -2.95 9.85
N ASN A 230 -21.21 -2.84 11.17
CA ASN A 230 -21.22 -1.56 11.88
C ASN A 230 -19.81 -0.95 11.93
N ASP A 231 -19.66 0.28 11.44
CA ASP A 231 -18.37 0.99 11.38
C ASP A 231 -17.65 1.09 12.73
N GLN A 232 -18.36 1.40 13.81
CA GLN A 232 -17.74 1.55 15.12
C GLN A 232 -17.23 0.21 15.65
N LYS A 233 -18.00 -0.87 15.43
CA LYS A 233 -17.57 -2.22 15.81
C LYS A 233 -16.39 -2.69 14.98
N ARG A 234 -16.33 -2.38 13.68
CA ARG A 234 -15.15 -2.66 12.83
C ARG A 234 -13.90 -1.95 13.34
N ILE A 235 -14.03 -0.66 13.65
CA ILE A 235 -12.93 0.14 14.20
C ILE A 235 -12.43 -0.47 15.51
N GLN A 236 -13.34 -0.78 16.45
CA GLN A 236 -12.95 -1.39 17.72
C GLN A 236 -12.27 -2.75 17.52
N PHE A 237 -12.87 -3.62 16.70
CA PHE A 237 -12.30 -4.94 16.37
C PHE A 237 -10.89 -4.82 15.79
N PHE A 238 -10.69 -3.90 14.84
CA PHE A 238 -9.39 -3.69 14.22
C PHE A 238 -8.37 -3.10 15.19
N GLN A 239 -8.78 -2.20 16.09
CA GLN A 239 -7.91 -1.67 17.15
C GLN A 239 -7.45 -2.78 18.11
N GLU A 240 -8.34 -3.71 18.48
CA GLU A 240 -8.02 -4.86 19.31
C GLU A 240 -7.00 -5.78 18.61
N HIS A 241 -7.26 -6.14 17.34
CA HIS A 241 -6.34 -6.95 16.54
C HIS A 241 -5.01 -6.25 16.28
N PHE A 242 -5.04 -4.92 16.07
CA PHE A 242 -3.81 -4.15 15.86
C PHE A 242 -2.90 -4.20 17.09
N LYS A 243 -3.46 -4.18 18.30
CA LYS A 243 -2.68 -4.38 19.52
C LYS A 243 -2.00 -5.76 19.53
N GLU A 244 -2.74 -6.81 19.16
CA GLU A 244 -2.16 -8.15 19.03
C GLU A 244 -1.08 -8.21 17.94
N LEU A 245 -1.25 -7.51 16.82
CA LEU A 245 -0.24 -7.41 15.77
C LEU A 245 1.02 -6.69 16.25
N LEU A 246 0.88 -5.64 17.07
CA LEU A 246 2.01 -4.94 17.68
C LEU A 246 2.77 -5.84 18.65
N ASP A 247 2.05 -6.55 19.52
CA ASP A 247 2.64 -7.44 20.53
C ASP A 247 3.34 -8.64 19.89
N ASN A 248 2.85 -9.10 18.73
CA ASN A 248 3.40 -10.24 17.98
C ASN A 248 4.28 -9.82 16.79
N ALA A 249 4.60 -8.54 16.65
CA ALA A 249 5.45 -8.05 15.58
C ALA A 249 6.86 -8.65 15.70
N VAL A 250 7.31 -9.34 14.66
CA VAL A 250 8.60 -10.03 14.66
C VAL A 250 9.67 -9.15 14.03
N ASP A 251 10.91 -9.30 14.48
CA ASP A 251 12.06 -8.68 13.82
C ASP A 251 12.22 -9.22 12.39
N PHE A 252 12.63 -8.37 11.45
CA PHE A 252 12.78 -8.77 10.06
C PHE A 252 13.74 -9.96 9.88
N VAL A 253 14.80 -10.08 10.70
CA VAL A 253 15.77 -11.18 10.61
C VAL A 253 15.08 -12.52 10.89
N VAL A 254 14.16 -12.52 11.85
CA VAL A 254 13.34 -13.69 12.17
C VAL A 254 12.47 -14.05 10.97
N GLU A 255 11.76 -13.08 10.38
CA GLU A 255 10.90 -13.32 9.22
C GLU A 255 11.68 -13.78 7.98
N GLU A 256 12.84 -13.19 7.72
CA GLU A 256 13.71 -13.61 6.63
C GLU A 256 14.18 -15.06 6.82
N ALA A 257 14.57 -15.44 8.04
CA ALA A 257 14.91 -16.82 8.36
C ALA A 257 13.72 -17.76 8.12
N HIS A 258 12.49 -17.37 8.47
CA HIS A 258 11.28 -18.14 8.16
C HIS A 258 11.14 -18.43 6.67
N LEU A 259 11.27 -17.41 5.83
CA LEU A 259 11.13 -17.56 4.39
C LEU A 259 12.28 -18.37 3.76
N LEU A 260 13.49 -18.27 4.30
CA LEU A 260 14.63 -19.07 3.84
C LEU A 260 14.48 -20.54 4.25
N LEU A 261 14.05 -20.81 5.49
CA LEU A 261 13.85 -22.17 5.99
C LEU A 261 12.73 -22.90 5.28
N ASP A 262 11.68 -22.20 4.85
CA ASP A 262 10.62 -22.75 3.99
C ASP A 262 11.15 -23.27 2.64
N ARG A 263 12.26 -22.71 2.14
CA ARG A 263 12.91 -23.16 0.91
C ARG A 263 13.83 -24.37 1.14
N LEU A 264 14.18 -24.65 2.38
CA LEU A 264 15.04 -25.75 2.76
C LEU A 264 14.18 -26.97 3.13
N ASN A 265 14.58 -28.16 2.69
CA ASN A 265 13.89 -29.40 3.01
C ASN A 265 14.28 -29.90 4.42
N LEU A 266 14.09 -29.06 5.43
CA LEU A 266 14.43 -29.34 6.83
C LEU A 266 13.28 -30.02 7.54
N SER A 267 13.64 -30.88 8.50
CA SER A 267 12.69 -31.45 9.47
C SER A 267 12.06 -30.33 10.32
N GLU A 268 10.86 -30.56 10.86
CA GLU A 268 10.20 -29.59 11.73
C GLU A 268 11.03 -29.26 12.98
N GLU A 269 11.76 -30.25 13.51
CA GLU A 269 12.64 -30.08 14.67
C GLU A 269 13.83 -29.18 14.33
N ASP A 270 14.47 -29.40 13.17
CA ASP A 270 15.59 -28.56 12.73
C ASP A 270 15.14 -27.12 12.46
N ARG A 271 13.96 -26.93 11.86
CA ARG A 271 13.38 -25.58 11.69
C ARG A 271 13.21 -24.88 13.02
N LYS A 272 12.60 -25.55 14.02
CA LYS A 272 12.42 -25.00 15.38
C LYS A 272 13.75 -24.64 16.04
N ARG A 273 14.79 -25.44 15.84
CA ARG A 273 16.14 -25.15 16.36
C ARG A 273 16.73 -23.91 15.72
N VAL A 274 16.67 -23.79 14.39
CA VAL A 274 17.18 -22.60 13.70
C VAL A 274 16.38 -21.36 14.12
N TYR A 275 15.05 -21.46 14.23
CA TYR A 275 14.22 -20.34 14.70
C TYR A 275 14.67 -19.83 16.06
N ARG A 276 14.84 -20.71 17.05
CA ARG A 276 15.27 -20.31 18.38
C ARG A 276 16.65 -19.62 18.36
N ILE A 277 17.55 -20.08 17.50
CA ILE A 277 18.87 -19.44 17.35
C ILE A 277 18.70 -18.03 16.78
N VAL A 278 17.91 -17.87 15.72
CA VAL A 278 17.69 -16.56 15.08
C VAL A 278 16.97 -15.59 16.00
N GLU A 279 15.95 -16.04 16.74
CA GLU A 279 15.26 -15.23 17.75
C GLU A 279 16.22 -14.74 18.83
N ASN A 280 17.06 -15.62 19.37
CA ASN A 280 18.05 -15.25 20.38
C ASN A 280 19.07 -14.23 19.82
N VAL A 281 19.58 -14.46 18.60
CA VAL A 281 20.53 -13.53 17.97
C VAL A 281 19.88 -12.17 17.74
N SER A 282 18.65 -12.13 17.23
CA SER A 282 17.89 -10.91 17.02
C SER A 282 17.61 -10.17 18.34
N TYR A 283 17.27 -10.90 19.41
CA TYR A 283 17.08 -10.33 20.75
C TYR A 283 18.34 -9.61 21.24
N TYR A 284 19.49 -10.30 21.24
CA TYR A 284 20.75 -9.71 21.72
C TYR A 284 21.23 -8.56 20.84
N TYR A 285 21.06 -8.65 19.52
CA TYR A 285 21.39 -7.55 18.61
C TYR A 285 20.58 -6.28 18.94
N ASN A 286 19.28 -6.43 19.17
CA ASN A 286 18.40 -5.34 19.54
C ASN A 286 18.74 -4.75 20.92
N GLU A 287 19.08 -5.56 21.92
CA GLU A 287 19.52 -5.05 23.24
C GLU A 287 20.79 -4.22 23.13
N VAL A 288 21.82 -4.72 22.44
CA VAL A 288 23.09 -4.02 22.28
C VAL A 288 22.93 -2.71 21.51
N HIS A 289 22.16 -2.71 20.41
CA HIS A 289 21.92 -1.48 19.64
C HIS A 289 21.08 -0.45 20.39
N GLN A 290 20.15 -0.87 21.26
CA GLN A 290 19.40 0.08 22.10
C GLN A 290 20.28 0.75 23.14
N GLU A 291 21.26 0.04 23.71
CA GLU A 291 22.25 0.61 24.63
C GLU A 291 23.18 1.61 23.92
N GLU A 292 23.69 1.27 22.73
CA GLU A 292 24.57 2.16 21.96
C GLU A 292 23.88 3.46 21.49
N MET A 293 22.58 3.41 21.19
CA MET A 293 21.79 4.59 20.82
C MET A 293 21.37 5.47 22.02
N SER A 294 21.58 5.00 23.25
CA SER A 294 21.19 5.70 24.49
C SER A 294 22.36 6.44 25.16
N ILE A 295 23.58 6.31 24.61
CA ILE A 295 24.83 6.95 25.04
C ILE A 295 25.09 8.20 24.19
#